data_AF-A0A955F2W2-F1
#
_entry.id   AF-A0A955F2W2-F1
#
_cell.length_a   1.000
_cell.length_b   1.000
_cell.length_c   1.000
_cell.angle_alpha   90.00
_cell.angle_beta   90.00
_cell.angle_gamma   90.00
#
_symmetry.space_group_name_H-M   'P 1'
#
loop_
_entity.id
_entity.type
_entity.pdbx_description
1 polymer ?
#
loop_
_entity_poly.entity_id
_entity_poly.type
_entity_poly.pdbx_seq_one_letter_code
_entity_poly.pdbx_strand_id
1 'polypeptide(L)'
;MSARLIGLILLLMTGLLPAQALETTALRTRRDLEQYRHIVNTLQATRMSVDWKDLPLSEAITALRLQTGVNLVLDIKALEDRLDREISFRLERVPASLVVQLLADAGEVVFQHRHGILYVTSLEDALKRSVVLQIYDVADLLYSPPDFPGPRLGLRGSGSEGDFEEEEPEREEKDPEALVDLIKLATGEQAWEPEFVSIRISGRKLIVRHTPAMQRKIGGVMRGL
;
A
#
# COMPACT_ATOMS: atom_id res chain seq x y z
N MET A 1 26.91 14.87 -12.76
CA MET A 1 26.08 13.65 -12.81
C MET A 1 26.02 13.06 -11.40
N SER A 2 24.88 12.44 -11.06
CA SER A 2 24.56 11.77 -9.78
C SER A 2 24.02 12.65 -8.65
N ALA A 3 22.74 13.06 -8.79
CA ALA A 3 21.91 13.48 -7.67
C ALA A 3 21.36 12.23 -6.95
N ARG A 4 21.79 12.01 -5.70
CA ARG A 4 21.20 11.04 -4.78
C ARG A 4 19.88 11.62 -4.25
N LEU A 5 18.77 10.95 -4.56
CA LEU A 5 17.43 11.36 -4.13
C LEU A 5 17.22 10.98 -2.65
N ILE A 6 17.11 12.01 -1.80
CA ILE A 6 16.82 11.91 -0.37
C ILE A 6 15.33 11.59 -0.20
N GLY A 7 15.02 10.40 0.30
CA GLY A 7 13.70 10.05 0.84
C GLY A 7 13.62 10.49 2.29
N LEU A 8 13.09 11.68 2.55
CA LEU A 8 12.84 12.19 3.90
C LEU A 8 11.39 11.86 4.29
N ILE A 9 11.20 10.77 5.03
CA ILE A 9 9.97 10.47 5.75
C ILE A 9 10.11 11.13 7.13
N LEU A 10 9.40 12.23 7.33
CA LEU A 10 9.30 12.89 8.64
C LEU A 10 8.17 12.19 9.42
N LEU A 11 8.56 11.34 10.37
CA LEU A 11 7.65 10.64 11.28
C LEU A 11 7.83 11.24 12.68
N LEU A 12 6.78 11.87 13.22
CA LEU A 12 6.73 12.30 14.62
C LEU A 12 5.65 11.47 15.31
N MET A 13 6.13 10.59 16.19
CA MET A 13 5.39 9.60 16.99
C MET A 13 4.51 10.26 18.06
N THR A 14 3.24 9.86 18.18
CA THR A 14 2.66 9.15 19.36
C THR A 14 1.13 9.07 19.23
N GLY A 15 0.57 7.86 19.40
CA GLY A 15 -0.87 7.62 19.44
C GLY A 15 -1.30 6.45 18.56
N LEU A 16 -1.67 5.35 19.20
CA LEU A 16 -2.07 4.06 18.63
C LEU A 16 -3.29 4.18 17.69
N LEU A 17 -3.05 4.40 16.40
CA LEU A 17 -4.00 4.20 15.30
C LEU A 17 -3.25 3.50 14.17
N PRO A 18 -3.85 2.50 13.49
CA PRO A 18 -3.18 1.78 12.42
C PRO A 18 -2.82 2.77 11.31
N ALA A 19 -1.53 2.76 10.94
CA ALA A 19 -0.87 3.64 9.98
C ALA A 19 -1.36 3.47 8.52
N GLN A 20 -2.65 3.19 8.28
CA GLN A 20 -3.17 2.76 6.99
C GLN A 20 -4.01 3.80 6.23
N ALA A 21 -4.27 4.98 6.79
CA ALA A 21 -5.18 5.95 6.15
C ALA A 21 -4.51 6.99 5.23
N LEU A 22 -3.19 7.03 5.08
CA LEU A 22 -2.50 8.07 4.31
C LEU A 22 -1.38 7.55 3.40
N GLU A 23 -1.60 6.45 2.67
CA GLU A 23 -0.81 6.22 1.45
C GLU A 23 -1.58 6.73 0.23
N THR A 24 -1.40 8.04 0.00
CA THR A 24 -1.45 8.69 -1.32
C THR A 24 -1.09 7.66 -2.38
N THR A 25 -1.99 7.47 -3.35
CA THR A 25 -1.72 6.72 -4.59
C THR A 25 -0.31 7.10 -5.03
N ALA A 26 0.63 6.15 -4.97
CA ALA A 26 2.06 6.41 -5.16
C ALA A 26 2.27 7.48 -6.23
N LEU A 27 2.82 8.64 -5.87
CA LEU A 27 2.97 9.78 -6.77
C LEU A 27 3.90 9.35 -7.91
N ARG A 28 3.32 8.84 -9.00
CA ARG A 28 4.04 8.08 -10.04
C ARG A 28 4.94 9.00 -10.87
N THR A 29 4.56 10.27 -10.96
CA THR A 29 5.24 11.27 -11.78
C THR A 29 5.65 12.47 -10.94
N ARG A 30 6.76 13.11 -11.30
CA ARG A 30 7.15 14.42 -10.75
C ARG A 30 6.02 15.44 -10.81
N ARG A 31 5.25 15.43 -11.89
CA ARG A 31 4.05 16.27 -12.08
C ARG A 31 2.98 16.01 -11.03
N ASP A 32 2.70 14.74 -10.72
CA ASP A 32 1.70 14.38 -9.69
C ASP A 32 2.13 14.85 -8.30
N LEU A 33 3.43 14.77 -8.00
CA LEU A 33 4.00 15.26 -6.74
C LEU A 33 3.93 16.79 -6.63
N GLU A 34 4.20 17.51 -7.72
CA GLU A 34 4.06 18.97 -7.77
C GLU A 34 2.59 19.39 -7.58
N GLN A 35 1.66 18.70 -8.22
CA GLN A 35 0.22 18.93 -8.05
C GLN A 35 -0.24 18.65 -6.62
N TYR A 36 0.19 17.53 -6.04
CA TYR A 36 -0.11 17.18 -4.65
C TYR A 36 0.41 18.24 -3.68
N ARG A 37 1.68 18.65 -3.84
CA ARG A 37 2.27 19.71 -3.01
C ARG A 37 1.53 21.03 -3.16
N HIS A 38 1.11 21.39 -4.37
CA HIS A 38 0.32 22.59 -4.59
C HIS A 38 -0.99 22.55 -3.81
N ILE A 39 -1.74 21.44 -3.88
CA ILE A 39 -2.99 21.26 -3.13
C ILE A 39 -2.74 21.37 -1.62
N VAL A 40 -1.75 20.65 -1.09
CA VAL A 40 -1.45 20.66 0.35
C VAL A 40 -1.05 22.06 0.82
N ASN A 41 -0.18 22.75 0.07
CA ASN A 41 0.24 24.11 0.40
C ASN A 41 -0.94 25.08 0.38
N THR A 42 -1.84 24.97 -0.60
CA THR A 42 -3.06 25.78 -0.66
C THR A 42 -3.96 25.53 0.55
N LEU A 43 -4.17 24.28 0.95
CA LEU A 43 -4.98 23.94 2.13
C LEU A 43 -4.36 24.42 3.44
N GLN A 44 -3.02 24.42 3.56
CA GLN A 44 -2.32 24.89 4.75
C GLN A 44 -2.26 26.42 4.84
N ALA A 45 -2.12 27.10 3.70
CA ALA A 45 -2.05 28.55 3.63
C ALA A 45 -3.42 29.21 3.84
N THR A 46 -4.49 28.61 3.31
CA THR A 46 -5.85 29.13 3.42
C THR A 46 -6.36 29.03 4.84
N ARG A 47 -6.71 30.17 5.43
CA ARG A 47 -7.33 30.28 6.76
C ARG A 47 -8.83 30.42 6.60
N MET A 48 -9.57 29.60 7.31
CA MET A 48 -11.03 29.62 7.30
C MET A 48 -11.59 29.67 8.72
N SER A 49 -12.72 30.34 8.83
CA SER A 49 -13.59 30.32 10.00
C SER A 49 -14.92 29.73 9.57
N VAL A 50 -15.40 28.72 10.28
CA VAL A 50 -16.66 28.04 9.99
C VAL A 50 -17.46 27.92 11.27
N ASP A 51 -18.76 28.20 11.19
CA ASP A 51 -19.73 27.97 12.26
C ASP A 51 -20.88 27.18 11.62
N TRP A 52 -20.65 25.88 11.49
CA TRP A 52 -21.61 24.93 10.95
C TRP A 52 -22.37 24.30 12.10
N LYS A 53 -23.69 24.31 11.98
CA LYS A 53 -24.59 23.67 12.93
C LYS A 53 -25.51 22.76 12.14
N ASP A 54 -25.40 21.47 12.42
CA ASP A 54 -26.21 20.39 11.86
C ASP A 54 -26.21 20.46 10.31
N LEU A 55 -25.04 20.76 9.73
CA LEU A 55 -24.88 20.93 8.29
C LEU A 55 -24.62 19.56 7.65
N PRO A 56 -25.29 19.19 6.54
CA PRO A 56 -24.97 17.95 5.83
C PRO A 56 -23.52 17.91 5.35
N LEU A 57 -22.88 16.73 5.44
CA LEU A 57 -21.50 16.51 5.01
C LEU A 57 -21.28 16.94 3.55
N SER A 58 -22.25 16.66 2.68
CA SER A 58 -22.22 17.05 1.26
C SER A 58 -22.10 18.58 1.06
N GLU A 59 -22.83 19.36 1.87
CA GLU A 59 -22.79 20.81 1.86
C GLU A 59 -21.49 21.35 2.47
N ALA A 60 -21.02 20.76 3.56
CA ALA A 60 -19.76 21.15 4.18
C ALA A 60 -18.56 20.95 3.24
N ILE A 61 -18.53 19.85 2.49
CA ILE A 61 -17.51 19.59 1.48
C ILE A 61 -17.63 20.59 0.31
N THR A 62 -18.84 20.97 -0.07
CA THR A 62 -19.09 22.00 -1.08
C THR A 62 -18.59 23.38 -0.60
N ALA A 63 -18.84 23.74 0.66
CA ALA A 63 -18.34 24.96 1.27
C ALA A 63 -16.80 24.98 1.31
N LEU A 64 -16.17 23.86 1.67
CA LEU A 64 -14.72 23.69 1.63
C LEU A 64 -14.17 23.93 0.22
N ARG A 65 -14.80 23.36 -0.82
CA ARG A 65 -14.42 23.55 -2.21
C ARG A 65 -14.51 25.02 -2.64
N LEU A 66 -15.61 25.69 -2.30
CA LEU A 66 -15.83 27.10 -2.66
C LEU A 66 -14.82 28.04 -2.00
N GLN A 67 -14.50 27.81 -0.73
CA GLN A 67 -13.56 28.66 0.02
C GLN A 67 -12.10 28.40 -0.34
N THR A 68 -11.72 27.14 -0.61
CA THR A 68 -10.32 26.78 -0.89
C THR A 68 -9.95 26.85 -2.37
N GLY A 69 -10.93 26.76 -3.28
CA GLY A 69 -10.70 26.69 -4.73
C GLY A 69 -10.04 25.39 -5.19
N VAL A 70 -9.82 24.41 -4.30
CA VAL A 70 -9.21 23.12 -4.64
C VAL A 70 -10.19 22.29 -5.47
N ASN A 71 -9.67 21.62 -6.51
CA ASN A 71 -10.49 20.72 -7.32
C ASN A 71 -10.85 19.46 -6.53
N LEU A 72 -12.09 19.38 -6.08
CA LEU A 72 -12.60 18.34 -5.21
C LEU A 72 -13.78 17.63 -5.87
N VAL A 73 -13.74 16.30 -5.88
CA VAL A 73 -14.79 15.43 -6.42
C VAL A 73 -15.34 14.52 -5.34
N LEU A 74 -16.64 14.63 -5.10
CA LEU A 74 -17.40 13.75 -4.22
C LEU A 74 -17.82 12.48 -4.97
N ASP A 75 -17.55 11.33 -4.38
CA ASP A 75 -18.03 10.06 -4.88
C ASP A 75 -19.40 9.73 -4.29
N ILE A 76 -20.46 10.19 -4.96
CA ILE A 76 -21.85 10.09 -4.48
C ILE A 76 -22.23 8.63 -4.21
N LYS A 77 -21.81 7.70 -5.09
CA LYS A 77 -22.16 6.28 -4.96
C LYS A 77 -21.48 5.63 -3.75
N ALA A 78 -20.22 5.98 -3.50
CA ALA A 78 -19.46 5.45 -2.37
C ALA A 78 -19.92 6.00 -1.01
N LEU A 79 -20.64 7.13 -1.02
CA LEU A 79 -20.96 7.91 0.17
C LEU A 79 -22.46 8.08 0.40
N GLU A 80 -23.33 7.40 -0.34
CA GLU A 80 -24.79 7.58 -0.32
C GLU A 80 -25.34 7.63 1.12
N ASP A 81 -24.94 6.69 1.98
CA ASP A 81 -25.37 6.60 3.38
C ASP A 81 -24.74 7.65 4.34
N ARG A 82 -23.79 8.46 3.86
CA ARG A 82 -22.99 9.41 4.66
C ARG A 82 -23.18 10.87 4.23
N LEU A 83 -23.72 11.14 3.05
CA LEU A 83 -23.85 12.49 2.50
C LEU A 83 -24.74 13.41 3.35
N ASP A 84 -25.78 12.84 3.96
CA ASP A 84 -26.75 13.55 4.79
C ASP A 84 -26.35 13.59 6.27
N ARG A 85 -25.17 13.04 6.61
CA ARG A 85 -24.68 13.07 7.99
C ARG A 85 -24.45 14.52 8.41
N GLU A 86 -25.15 14.91 9.45
CA GLU A 86 -25.04 16.23 10.04
C GLU A 86 -23.71 16.39 10.78
N ILE A 87 -23.01 17.48 10.51
CA ILE A 87 -21.78 17.86 11.19
C ILE A 87 -21.91 19.24 11.80
N SER A 88 -21.35 19.38 12.99
CA SER A 88 -21.39 20.61 13.78
C SER A 88 -19.97 21.00 14.17
N PHE A 89 -19.47 22.06 13.56
CA PHE A 89 -18.12 22.58 13.80
C PHE A 89 -18.15 24.08 14.03
N ARG A 90 -17.47 24.53 15.08
CA ARG A 90 -17.15 25.93 15.29
C ARG A 90 -15.64 26.08 15.34
N LEU A 91 -15.07 26.66 14.28
CA LEU A 91 -13.65 26.84 14.11
C LEU A 91 -13.36 28.28 13.70
N GLU A 92 -12.32 28.87 14.28
CA GLU A 92 -11.92 30.24 14.00
C GLU A 92 -10.49 30.28 13.47
N ARG A 93 -10.30 30.85 12.28
CA ARG A 93 -8.99 31.12 11.66
C ARG A 93 -8.05 29.90 11.61
N VAL A 94 -8.61 28.72 11.38
CA VAL A 94 -7.85 27.47 11.27
C VAL A 94 -7.38 27.24 9.83
N PRO A 95 -6.28 26.50 9.61
CA PRO A 95 -5.89 26.11 8.26
C PRO A 95 -6.95 25.16 7.66
N ALA A 96 -7.25 25.30 6.38
CA ALA A 96 -8.23 24.44 5.69
C ALA A 96 -7.83 22.96 5.73
N SER A 97 -6.53 22.67 5.84
CA SER A 97 -6.02 21.31 6.05
C SER A 97 -6.56 20.66 7.34
N LEU A 98 -6.75 21.44 8.40
CA LEU A 98 -7.33 20.94 9.65
C LEU A 98 -8.83 20.66 9.47
N VAL A 99 -9.54 21.52 8.75
CA VAL A 99 -10.96 21.30 8.44
C VAL A 99 -11.16 20.03 7.62
N VAL A 100 -10.28 19.76 6.64
CA VAL A 100 -10.27 18.50 5.89
C VAL A 100 -10.10 17.29 6.81
N GLN A 101 -9.19 17.36 7.79
CA GLN A 101 -8.99 16.27 8.74
C GLN A 101 -10.24 16.05 9.61
N LEU A 102 -10.80 17.12 10.16
CA LEU A 102 -12.02 17.03 10.98
C LEU A 102 -13.22 16.50 10.17
N LEU A 103 -13.35 16.91 8.91
CA LEU A 103 -14.37 16.39 8.00
C LEU A 103 -14.16 14.90 7.69
N ALA A 104 -12.91 14.47 7.50
CA ALA A 104 -12.58 13.06 7.29
C ALA A 104 -13.00 12.22 8.49
N ASP A 105 -12.68 12.70 9.70
CA ASP A 105 -12.97 11.99 10.94
C ASP A 105 -14.47 11.97 11.26
N ALA A 106 -15.15 13.12 11.19
CA ALA A 106 -16.58 13.21 11.52
C ALA A 106 -17.49 12.59 10.46
N GLY A 107 -17.11 12.69 9.19
CA GLY A 107 -17.84 12.10 8.07
C GLY A 107 -17.50 10.64 7.81
N GLU A 108 -16.48 10.10 8.50
CA GLU A 108 -15.89 8.79 8.22
C GLU A 108 -15.51 8.63 6.73
N VAL A 109 -14.94 9.68 6.12
CA VAL A 109 -14.58 9.71 4.70
C VAL A 109 -13.08 9.84 4.50
N VAL A 110 -12.60 9.41 3.34
CA VAL A 110 -11.19 9.48 2.98
C VAL A 110 -10.99 10.48 1.84
N PHE A 111 -10.05 11.39 2.03
CA PHE A 111 -9.59 12.33 1.00
C PHE A 111 -8.37 11.74 0.27
N GLN A 112 -8.56 11.33 -0.98
CA GLN A 112 -7.51 10.71 -1.79
C GLN A 112 -7.11 11.62 -2.97
N HIS A 113 -5.83 11.98 -3.06
CA HIS A 113 -5.31 12.70 -4.21
C HIS A 113 -5.08 11.76 -5.40
N ARG A 114 -5.62 12.12 -6.58
CA ARG A 114 -5.32 11.48 -7.87
C ARG A 114 -5.34 12.48 -9.01
N HIS A 115 -4.27 12.51 -9.82
CA HIS A 115 -4.17 13.31 -11.04
C HIS A 115 -4.48 14.81 -10.85
N GLY A 116 -4.11 15.39 -9.70
CA GLY A 116 -4.38 16.80 -9.37
C GLY A 116 -5.81 17.08 -8.89
N ILE A 117 -6.57 16.04 -8.57
CA ILE A 117 -7.93 16.12 -8.02
C ILE A 117 -7.93 15.48 -6.63
N LEU A 118 -8.65 16.09 -5.69
CA LEU A 118 -8.91 15.52 -4.38
C LEU A 118 -10.26 14.79 -4.39
N TYR A 119 -10.23 13.47 -4.37
CA TYR A 119 -11.43 12.64 -4.30
C TYR A 119 -11.85 12.45 -2.85
N VAL A 120 -13.15 12.53 -2.58
CA VAL A 120 -13.74 12.18 -1.28
C VAL A 120 -14.60 10.94 -1.47
N THR A 121 -14.27 9.87 -0.75
CA THR A 121 -14.86 8.54 -0.95
C THR A 121 -14.79 7.72 0.34
N SER A 122 -15.39 6.53 0.35
CA SER A 122 -15.31 5.59 1.47
C SER A 122 -13.89 5.01 1.59
N LEU A 123 -13.53 4.49 2.77
CA LEU A 123 -12.25 3.81 2.94
C LEU A 123 -12.12 2.60 2.00
N GLU A 124 -13.19 1.83 1.84
CA GLU A 124 -13.22 0.65 0.97
C GLU A 124 -12.96 1.02 -0.50
N ASP A 125 -13.66 2.03 -1.02
CA ASP A 125 -13.48 2.47 -2.41
C ASP A 125 -12.13 3.15 -2.63
N ALA A 126 -11.62 3.89 -1.63
CA ALA A 126 -10.26 4.43 -1.67
C ALA A 126 -9.22 3.31 -1.81
N LEU A 127 -9.37 2.22 -1.04
CA LEU A 127 -8.50 1.04 -1.11
C LEU A 127 -8.63 0.34 -2.44
N LYS A 128 -9.86 0.05 -2.90
CA LYS A 128 -10.16 -0.57 -4.19
C LYS A 128 -9.58 0.19 -5.38
N ARG A 129 -9.53 1.53 -5.32
CA ARG A 129 -8.88 2.37 -6.34
C ARG A 129 -7.37 2.30 -6.28
N SER A 130 -6.80 2.12 -5.09
CA SER A 130 -5.36 2.15 -4.85
C SER A 130 -4.63 0.86 -5.21
N VAL A 131 -5.33 -0.28 -5.31
CA VAL A 131 -4.68 -1.57 -5.60
C VAL A 131 -4.05 -1.60 -6.99
N VAL A 132 -2.91 -2.26 -7.07
CA VAL A 132 -2.15 -2.47 -8.30
C VAL A 132 -1.86 -3.96 -8.46
N LEU A 133 -1.89 -4.44 -9.71
CA LEU A 133 -1.45 -5.78 -10.05
C LEU A 133 0.05 -5.75 -10.31
N GLN A 134 0.78 -6.63 -9.65
CA GLN A 134 2.20 -6.84 -9.85
C GLN A 134 2.49 -8.34 -9.98
N ILE A 135 3.40 -8.67 -10.89
CA ILE A 135 3.83 -10.03 -11.16
C ILE A 135 5.25 -10.16 -10.67
N TYR A 136 5.51 -11.18 -9.85
CA TYR A 136 6.83 -11.54 -9.35
C TYR A 136 7.27 -12.85 -9.97
N ASP A 137 8.56 -12.93 -10.30
CA ASP A 137 9.18 -14.21 -10.62
C ASP A 137 9.64 -14.87 -9.32
N VAL A 138 9.18 -16.10 -9.09
CA VAL A 138 9.46 -16.86 -7.86
C VAL A 138 10.14 -18.19 -8.19
N ALA A 139 10.67 -18.35 -9.40
CA ALA A 139 11.38 -19.56 -9.84
C ALA A 139 12.46 -20.00 -8.83
N ASP A 140 13.28 -19.04 -8.39
CA ASP A 140 14.39 -19.30 -7.47
C ASP A 140 13.90 -19.64 -6.05
N LEU A 141 12.71 -19.18 -5.66
CA LEU A 141 12.12 -19.46 -4.35
C LEU A 141 11.50 -20.85 -4.27
N LEU A 142 11.00 -21.37 -5.39
CA LEU A 142 10.41 -22.70 -5.51
C LEU A 142 11.46 -23.80 -5.66
N TYR A 143 12.70 -23.45 -5.97
CA TYR A 143 13.78 -24.39 -6.19
C TYR A 143 14.75 -24.43 -5.00
N SER A 144 14.93 -25.61 -4.41
CA SER A 144 16.06 -25.87 -3.53
C SER A 144 17.20 -26.45 -4.36
N PRO A 145 18.40 -25.81 -4.39
CA PRO A 145 19.56 -26.44 -4.97
C PRO A 145 19.82 -27.79 -4.29
N PRO A 146 20.03 -28.87 -5.06
CA PRO A 146 20.34 -30.17 -4.47
C PRO A 146 21.61 -30.10 -3.64
N ASP A 147 21.62 -30.82 -2.52
CA ASP A 147 22.86 -31.08 -1.79
C ASP A 147 23.72 -32.02 -2.64
N PHE A 148 24.94 -31.58 -2.92
CA PHE A 148 25.94 -32.39 -3.62
C PHE A 148 26.93 -32.94 -2.59
N PRO A 149 26.69 -34.14 -2.03
CA PRO A 149 27.63 -34.73 -1.08
C PRO A 149 28.99 -34.93 -1.76
N GLY A 150 30.05 -34.47 -1.11
CA GLY A 150 31.41 -34.65 -1.61
C GLY A 150 31.79 -36.13 -1.66
N PRO A 151 32.61 -36.55 -2.64
CA PRO A 151 33.04 -37.94 -2.76
C PRO A 151 33.76 -38.39 -1.48
N ARG A 152 33.41 -39.57 -0.97
CA ARG A 152 34.04 -40.14 0.23
C ARG A 152 35.45 -40.62 -0.13
N LEU A 153 36.46 -39.81 0.19
CA LEU A 153 37.86 -40.19 -0.01
C LEU A 153 38.29 -41.24 1.02
N GLY A 154 38.22 -42.52 0.63
CA GLY A 154 38.88 -43.60 1.36
C GLY A 154 40.39 -43.56 1.12
N LEU A 155 41.18 -43.23 2.14
CA LEU A 155 42.64 -43.43 2.11
C LEU A 155 42.95 -44.93 2.23
N ARG A 156 42.73 -45.70 1.17
CA ARG A 156 43.13 -47.11 1.11
C ARG A 156 44.22 -47.27 0.04
N GLY A 157 45.40 -47.70 0.49
CA GLY A 157 46.57 -47.86 -0.37
C GLY A 157 46.30 -48.78 -1.57
N SER A 158 46.71 -48.28 -2.74
CA SER A 158 47.03 -49.03 -3.97
C SER A 158 46.08 -50.17 -4.37
N GLY A 159 45.19 -49.89 -5.33
CA GLY A 159 44.75 -50.91 -6.30
C GLY A 159 43.25 -51.15 -6.50
N SER A 160 42.37 -50.34 -5.92
CA SER A 160 40.93 -50.45 -6.21
C SER A 160 40.50 -49.34 -7.16
N GLU A 161 40.00 -49.69 -8.34
CA GLU A 161 39.10 -48.82 -9.11
C GLU A 161 37.94 -48.46 -8.17
N GLY A 162 37.81 -47.17 -7.88
CA GLY A 162 36.75 -46.66 -7.02
C GLY A 162 35.46 -46.64 -7.81
N ASP A 163 34.49 -47.43 -7.39
CA ASP A 163 33.12 -47.35 -7.88
C ASP A 163 32.52 -46.04 -7.34
N PHE A 164 32.29 -45.07 -8.24
CA PHE A 164 31.63 -43.82 -7.90
C PHE A 164 30.12 -44.08 -7.98
N GLU A 165 29.49 -44.36 -6.84
CA GLU A 165 28.03 -44.31 -6.75
C GLU A 165 27.61 -42.82 -6.85
N GLU A 166 27.22 -42.40 -8.05
CA GLU A 166 26.50 -41.14 -8.25
C GLU A 166 25.07 -41.32 -7.73
N GLU A 167 24.82 -40.95 -6.48
CA GLU A 167 23.45 -40.68 -6.02
C GLU A 167 22.96 -39.44 -6.80
N GLU A 168 22.01 -39.63 -7.72
CA GLU A 168 21.33 -38.49 -8.35
C GLU A 168 20.63 -37.70 -7.23
N PRO A 169 20.96 -36.42 -7.04
CA PRO A 169 20.39 -35.71 -5.92
C PRO A 169 18.90 -35.43 -6.19
N GLU A 170 18.07 -35.75 -5.21
CA GLU A 170 16.64 -35.48 -5.25
C GLU A 170 16.41 -33.97 -5.33
N ARG A 171 15.72 -33.53 -6.39
CA ARG A 171 15.33 -32.13 -6.55
C ARG A 171 14.08 -31.89 -5.71
N GLU A 172 14.24 -31.26 -4.55
CA GLU A 172 13.10 -30.77 -3.79
C GLU A 172 12.52 -29.51 -4.45
N GLU A 173 11.39 -29.68 -5.15
CA GLU A 173 10.55 -28.56 -5.56
C GLU A 173 9.66 -28.19 -4.37
N LYS A 174 9.78 -26.95 -3.88
CA LYS A 174 8.97 -26.48 -2.76
C LYS A 174 7.53 -26.32 -3.21
N ASP A 175 6.60 -26.64 -2.31
CA ASP A 175 5.18 -26.46 -2.57
C ASP A 175 4.86 -24.97 -2.86
N PRO A 176 4.31 -24.65 -4.06
CA PRO A 176 3.95 -23.28 -4.41
C PRO A 176 2.85 -22.71 -3.52
N GLU A 177 1.98 -23.53 -2.93
CA GLU A 177 0.94 -23.06 -2.00
C GLU A 177 1.55 -22.66 -0.65
N ALA A 178 2.53 -23.41 -0.15
CA ALA A 178 3.28 -23.06 1.06
C ALA A 178 3.94 -21.67 0.96
N LEU A 179 4.42 -21.27 -0.22
CA LEU A 179 4.95 -19.92 -0.45
C LEU A 179 3.86 -18.84 -0.29
N VAL A 180 2.65 -19.08 -0.80
CA VAL A 180 1.52 -18.15 -0.67
C VAL A 180 1.16 -17.98 0.81
N ASP A 181 1.11 -19.07 1.56
CA ASP A 181 0.77 -19.04 2.99
C ASP A 181 1.85 -18.35 3.82
N LEU A 182 3.12 -18.61 3.52
CA LEU A 182 4.24 -17.89 4.14
C LEU A 182 4.15 -16.38 3.88
N ILE A 183 3.83 -15.97 2.65
CA ILE A 183 3.66 -14.55 2.32
C ILE A 183 2.49 -13.96 3.09
N LYS A 184 1.34 -14.63 3.16
CA LYS A 184 0.18 -14.17 3.95
C LYS A 184 0.52 -14.02 5.43
N LEU A 185 1.21 -15.00 6.00
CA LEU A 185 1.66 -14.98 7.39
C LEU A 185 2.61 -13.80 7.66
N ALA A 186 3.61 -13.59 6.81
CA ALA A 186 4.58 -12.49 6.96
C ALA A 186 3.95 -11.10 6.72
N THR A 187 2.92 -11.01 5.89
CA THR A 187 2.27 -9.75 5.54
C THR A 187 1.12 -9.39 6.48
N GLY A 188 0.52 -10.38 7.14
CA GLY A 188 -0.63 -10.28 8.04
C GLY A 188 -1.91 -10.71 7.33
N GLU A 189 -2.63 -11.70 7.87
CA GLU A 189 -3.81 -12.30 7.23
C GLU A 189 -4.95 -11.30 6.99
N GLN A 190 -5.16 -10.37 7.92
CA GLN A 190 -6.19 -9.32 7.82
C GLN A 190 -6.06 -8.46 6.56
N ALA A 191 -4.84 -8.30 6.03
CA ALA A 191 -4.65 -7.52 4.82
C ALA A 191 -5.21 -8.22 3.57
N TRP A 192 -5.49 -9.52 3.64
CA TRP A 192 -5.98 -10.36 2.54
C TRP A 192 -7.48 -10.64 2.58
N GLU A 193 -8.20 -10.13 3.59
CA GLU A 193 -9.65 -10.29 3.73
C GLU A 193 -10.49 -9.58 2.63
N PRO A 194 -10.13 -8.37 2.15
CA PRO A 194 -10.97 -7.66 1.18
C PRO A 194 -11.08 -8.37 -0.18
N GLU A 195 -12.27 -8.42 -0.77
CA GLU A 195 -12.50 -9.14 -2.06
C GLU A 195 -11.70 -8.56 -3.25
N PHE A 196 -11.28 -7.30 -3.16
CA PHE A 196 -10.50 -6.65 -4.20
C PHE A 196 -8.99 -6.91 -4.09
N VAL A 197 -8.50 -7.63 -3.09
CA VAL A 197 -7.11 -8.08 -3.04
C VAL A 197 -7.00 -9.54 -3.44
N SER A 198 -5.89 -9.92 -4.06
CA SER A 198 -5.67 -11.31 -4.43
C SER A 198 -4.19 -11.67 -4.53
N ILE A 199 -3.89 -12.92 -4.22
CA ILE A 199 -2.58 -13.55 -4.41
C ILE A 199 -2.81 -14.91 -5.03
N ARG A 200 -2.14 -15.18 -6.15
CA ARG A 200 -2.23 -16.45 -6.87
C ARG A 200 -0.88 -16.79 -7.49
N ILE A 201 -0.59 -18.08 -7.56
CA ILE A 201 0.59 -18.60 -8.24
C ILE A 201 0.18 -19.27 -9.56
N SER A 202 0.95 -19.05 -10.61
CA SER A 202 0.74 -19.64 -11.93
C SER A 202 2.10 -20.02 -12.50
N GLY A 203 2.43 -21.31 -12.41
CA GLY A 203 3.78 -21.82 -12.65
C GLY A 203 4.80 -21.11 -11.75
N ARG A 204 5.84 -20.53 -12.35
CA ARG A 204 6.91 -19.80 -11.62
C ARG A 204 6.62 -18.33 -11.35
N LYS A 205 5.36 -17.90 -11.52
CA LYS A 205 4.97 -16.49 -11.35
C LYS A 205 3.95 -16.34 -10.25
N LEU A 206 4.23 -15.39 -9.36
CA LEU A 206 3.30 -14.95 -8.34
C LEU A 206 2.60 -13.68 -8.81
N ILE A 207 1.28 -13.74 -8.96
CA ILE A 207 0.43 -12.63 -9.38
C ILE A 207 -0.26 -12.08 -8.13
N VAL A 208 0.05 -10.83 -7.79
CA VAL A 208 -0.47 -10.16 -6.60
C VAL A 208 -1.22 -8.90 -6.98
N ARG A 209 -2.47 -8.77 -6.55
CA ARG A 209 -3.24 -7.53 -6.60
C ARG A 209 -3.37 -6.98 -5.18
N HIS A 210 -2.64 -5.90 -4.90
CA HIS A 210 -2.70 -5.22 -3.60
C HIS A 210 -2.23 -3.75 -3.71
N THR A 211 -2.43 -2.97 -2.65
CA THR A 211 -1.87 -1.61 -2.49
C THR A 211 -0.35 -1.57 -2.70
N PRO A 212 0.22 -0.46 -3.23
CA PRO A 212 1.66 -0.33 -3.44
C PRO A 212 2.50 -0.50 -2.18
N ALA A 213 1.99 -0.11 -1.01
CA ALA A 213 2.63 -0.32 0.28
C ALA A 213 2.92 -1.81 0.52
N MET A 214 1.89 -2.63 0.32
CA MET A 214 1.98 -4.06 0.50
C MET A 214 2.89 -4.70 -0.54
N GLN A 215 2.83 -4.24 -1.79
CA GLN A 215 3.74 -4.73 -2.83
C GLN A 215 5.22 -4.50 -2.44
N ARG A 216 5.55 -3.35 -1.82
CA ARG A 216 6.90 -3.12 -1.28
C ARG A 216 7.24 -4.08 -0.15
N LYS A 217 6.29 -4.36 0.75
CA LYS A 217 6.47 -5.33 1.86
C LYS A 217 6.70 -6.74 1.31
N ILE A 218 5.88 -7.21 0.38
CA ILE A 218 6.00 -8.51 -0.28
C ILE A 218 7.34 -8.62 -1.00
N GLY A 219 7.73 -7.60 -1.78
CA GLY A 219 9.06 -7.54 -2.40
C GLY A 219 10.21 -7.57 -1.40
N GLY A 220 10.01 -7.04 -0.18
CA GLY A 220 10.96 -7.15 0.91
C GLY A 220 11.07 -8.57 1.46
N VAL A 221 9.93 -9.21 1.73
CA VAL A 221 9.86 -10.61 2.20
C VAL A 221 10.53 -11.54 1.20
N MET A 222 10.20 -11.45 -0.09
CA MET A 222 10.78 -12.32 -1.13
C MET A 222 12.30 -12.16 -1.30
N ARG A 223 12.88 -11.02 -0.92
CA ARG A 223 14.35 -10.83 -0.93
C ARG A 223 15.05 -11.39 0.31
N GLY A 224 14.30 -11.66 1.37
CA GLY A 224 14.81 -12.19 2.63
C GLY A 224 14.61 -13.70 2.80
N LEU A 225 13.91 -14.33 1.86
CA LEU A 225 13.80 -15.78 1.70
C LEU A 225 14.97 -16.31 0.88
#